data_AF-A0A564SV47-F1
#
_entry.id   AF-A0A564SV47-F1
#
_cell.length_a   1.000
_cell.length_b   1.000
_cell.length_c   1.000
_cell.angle_alpha   90.00
_cell.angle_beta   90.00
_cell.angle_gamma   90.00
#
_symmetry.space_group_name_H-M   'P 1'
#
loop_
_entity.id
_entity.type
_entity.pdbx_description
1 polymer ?
#
loop_
_entity_poly.entity_id
_entity_poly.type
_entity_poly.pdbx_seq_one_letter_code
_entity_poly.pdbx_strand_id
1 'polypeptide(L)'
;MKKIVSLMLTVVLCLACAVTVFADTEYKVGRDVEFSGQTDFDYFYTYTDKDVNYKCFSVVSAEGQRFYAAVKENLYEYYRATFAGQSLTLNGAYQRAADDGSPVIKIRTQITFDEKGKKVSTLLDELLVPVLKANADSLDFQTIYDVFDDSALTVANDGSYITFDTNPYNFKDSFLFTDVVLREIKLANQIYGLPDWLYEEMVSTKALDGRQKESFDRLTVTWTYSPNTGLEVTYRKNN
;
A
#
# COMPACT_ATOMS: atom_id res chain seq x y z
N MET A 1 -28.29 -40.36 -32.64
CA MET A 1 -28.34 -38.92 -32.97
C MET A 1 -28.09 -38.12 -31.71
N LYS A 2 -27.22 -37.10 -31.83
CA LYS A 2 -26.89 -36.03 -30.86
C LYS A 2 -25.91 -36.42 -29.75
N LYS A 3 -24.83 -35.68 -29.47
CA LYS A 3 -24.04 -34.66 -30.19
C LYS A 3 -22.76 -34.55 -29.36
N ILE A 4 -21.60 -34.60 -30.00
CA ILE A 4 -20.30 -34.27 -29.41
C ILE A 4 -20.36 -32.81 -28.94
N VAL A 5 -19.97 -32.53 -27.69
CA VAL A 5 -19.59 -31.17 -27.29
C VAL A 5 -18.10 -31.21 -26.97
N SER A 6 -17.37 -30.69 -27.94
CA SER A 6 -15.94 -30.43 -27.92
C SER A 6 -15.66 -29.14 -27.14
N LEU A 7 -14.64 -29.20 -26.29
CA LEU A 7 -13.54 -28.26 -26.11
C LEU A 7 -13.83 -26.75 -26.31
N MET A 8 -13.70 -25.99 -25.23
CA MET A 8 -13.12 -24.64 -25.27
C MET A 8 -12.20 -24.49 -24.06
N LEU A 9 -10.94 -24.87 -24.25
CA LEU A 9 -9.86 -24.45 -23.37
C LEU A 9 -9.53 -23.01 -23.78
N THR A 10 -10.00 -22.04 -23.02
CA THR A 10 -9.70 -20.63 -23.27
C THR A 10 -8.24 -20.37 -22.91
N VAL A 11 -7.34 -20.58 -23.88
CA VAL A 11 -5.98 -20.05 -23.82
C VAL A 11 -6.12 -18.55 -23.99
N VAL A 12 -6.08 -17.81 -22.87
CA VAL A 12 -5.89 -16.37 -22.90
C VAL A 12 -4.51 -16.15 -23.48
N LEU A 13 -4.46 -15.81 -24.76
CA LEU A 13 -3.27 -15.34 -25.43
C LEU A 13 -2.97 -13.96 -24.83
N CYS A 14 -2.21 -13.93 -23.74
CA CYS A 14 -1.51 -12.73 -23.33
C CYS A 14 -0.60 -12.36 -24.50
N LEU A 15 -1.04 -11.43 -25.33
CA LEU A 15 -0.21 -10.80 -26.32
C LEU A 15 0.82 -9.98 -25.55
N ALA A 16 1.89 -10.67 -25.13
CA ALA A 16 3.12 -10.01 -24.75
C ALA A 16 3.62 -9.32 -26.01
N CYS A 17 3.29 -8.04 -26.15
CA CYS A 17 4.16 -7.14 -26.90
C CYS A 17 5.46 -7.05 -26.09
N ALA A 18 6.29 -8.08 -26.22
CA ALA A 18 7.69 -8.03 -25.88
C ALA A 18 8.30 -6.99 -26.83
N VAL A 19 8.31 -5.73 -26.39
CA VAL A 19 9.19 -4.75 -26.98
C VAL A 19 10.57 -5.15 -26.48
N THR A 20 11.28 -5.92 -27.28
CA THR A 20 12.73 -6.12 -27.10
C THR A 20 13.40 -4.77 -27.33
N VAL A 21 13.44 -3.92 -26.30
CA VAL A 21 14.30 -2.74 -26.26
C VAL A 21 15.58 -3.16 -25.53
N PHE A 22 16.40 -3.95 -26.21
CA PHE A 22 17.84 -3.96 -25.90
C PHE A 22 18.45 -2.75 -26.62
N ALA A 23 18.22 -1.57 -26.06
CA ALA A 23 18.88 -0.32 -26.44
C ALA A 23 18.66 0.69 -25.30
N ASP A 24 19.68 0.92 -24.49
CA ASP A 24 19.83 2.06 -23.56
C ASP A 24 18.54 2.62 -22.93
N THR A 25 17.78 1.79 -22.19
CA THR A 25 16.90 2.34 -21.16
C THR A 25 17.77 2.62 -19.94
N GLU A 26 18.43 3.77 -19.97
CA GLU A 26 19.24 4.30 -18.88
C GLU A 26 18.31 4.50 -17.67
N TYR A 27 18.21 3.48 -16.81
CA TYR A 27 17.43 3.55 -15.59
C TYR A 27 17.93 4.75 -14.78
N LYS A 28 17.09 5.78 -14.70
CA LYS A 28 17.41 7.00 -13.96
C LYS A 28 16.75 6.96 -12.61
N VAL A 29 17.54 7.20 -11.57
CA VAL A 29 17.06 7.25 -10.18
C VAL A 29 15.84 8.17 -10.07
N GLY A 30 14.77 7.64 -9.46
CA GLY A 30 13.51 8.35 -9.26
C GLY A 30 12.52 8.26 -10.44
N ARG A 31 12.90 7.71 -11.59
CA ARG A 31 11.96 7.46 -12.69
C ARG A 31 11.13 6.22 -12.42
N ASP A 32 9.84 6.32 -12.71
CA ASP A 32 8.92 5.19 -12.57
C ASP A 32 9.18 4.15 -13.66
N VAL A 33 9.19 2.89 -13.21
CA VAL A 33 9.38 1.69 -14.01
C VAL A 33 8.19 0.79 -13.75
N GLU A 34 7.57 0.32 -14.82
CA GLU A 34 6.59 -0.75 -14.79
C GLU A 34 7.27 -2.05 -15.21
N PHE A 35 7.05 -3.10 -14.44
CA PHE A 35 7.64 -4.41 -14.68
C PHE A 35 6.67 -5.52 -14.25
N SER A 36 6.77 -6.66 -14.91
CA SER A 36 5.89 -7.80 -14.70
C SER A 36 6.69 -9.09 -14.55
N GLY A 37 6.17 -10.02 -13.75
CA GLY A 37 6.77 -11.34 -13.63
C GLY A 37 6.25 -12.15 -12.45
N GLN A 38 6.81 -13.34 -12.31
CA GLN A 38 6.54 -14.25 -11.21
C GLN A 38 7.30 -13.79 -9.96
N THR A 39 6.59 -13.68 -8.83
CA THR A 39 7.22 -13.38 -7.53
C THR A 39 8.03 -14.56 -7.01
N ASP A 40 9.17 -14.23 -6.41
CA ASP A 40 10.10 -15.15 -5.77
C ASP A 40 10.62 -14.47 -4.49
N PHE A 41 10.11 -14.93 -3.35
CA PHE A 41 10.45 -14.41 -2.03
C PHE A 41 11.61 -15.17 -1.36
N ASP A 42 12.13 -16.22 -2.02
CA ASP A 42 13.27 -16.98 -1.51
C ASP A 42 14.59 -16.40 -2.04
N TYR A 43 14.53 -15.68 -3.16
CA TYR A 43 15.63 -14.86 -3.67
C TYR A 43 15.37 -13.37 -3.41
N PHE A 44 16.13 -12.77 -2.50
CA PHE A 44 15.91 -11.40 -2.04
C PHE A 44 17.19 -10.55 -2.08
N TYR A 45 17.00 -9.24 -2.07
CA TYR A 45 18.08 -8.24 -1.97
C TYR A 45 17.77 -7.27 -0.84
N THR A 46 18.78 -6.80 -0.11
CA THR A 46 18.62 -5.83 0.98
C THR A 46 19.50 -4.63 0.75
N TYR A 47 18.99 -3.45 1.10
CA TYR A 47 19.80 -2.24 1.16
C TYR A 47 19.25 -1.29 2.20
N THR A 48 20.09 -0.37 2.65
CA THR A 48 19.70 0.73 3.53
C THR A 48 19.76 2.02 2.74
N ASP A 49 18.71 2.84 2.84
CA ASP A 49 18.71 4.22 2.36
C ASP A 49 18.42 5.14 3.54
N LYS A 50 19.39 6.00 3.86
CA LYS A 50 19.44 6.78 5.11
C LYS A 50 19.34 5.85 6.32
N ASP A 51 18.22 5.91 7.04
CA ASP A 51 17.96 5.14 8.26
C ASP A 51 16.82 4.12 8.07
N VAL A 52 16.40 3.87 6.82
CA VAL A 52 15.36 2.90 6.49
C VAL A 52 15.98 1.69 5.82
N ASN A 53 15.77 0.52 6.43
CA ASN A 53 16.15 -0.75 5.83
C ASN A 53 15.06 -1.23 4.88
N TYR A 54 15.48 -1.62 3.68
CA TYR A 54 14.62 -2.21 2.66
C TYR A 54 15.01 -3.66 2.44
N LYS A 55 13.99 -4.50 2.32
CA LYS A 55 14.12 -5.88 1.86
C LYS A 55 13.28 -6.05 0.61
N CYS A 56 13.90 -6.57 -0.44
CA CYS A 56 13.31 -6.64 -1.76
C CYS A 56 13.00 -8.09 -2.09
N PHE A 57 11.80 -8.38 -2.58
CA PHE A 57 11.50 -9.69 -3.16
C PHE A 57 11.78 -9.65 -4.67
N SER A 58 12.11 -10.80 -5.24
CA SER A 58 12.34 -10.88 -6.67
C SER A 58 11.05 -10.97 -7.46
N VAL A 59 11.07 -10.39 -8.65
CA VAL A 59 10.05 -10.58 -9.69
C VAL A 59 10.78 -10.93 -10.98
N VAL A 60 10.50 -12.10 -11.54
CA VAL A 60 11.20 -12.62 -12.72
C VAL A 60 10.25 -12.61 -13.92
N SER A 61 10.61 -11.86 -14.96
CA SER A 61 9.82 -11.76 -16.18
C SER A 61 9.79 -13.08 -16.96
N ALA A 62 8.90 -13.19 -17.95
CA ALA A 62 8.82 -14.36 -18.82
C ALA A 62 10.12 -14.60 -19.62
N GLU A 63 10.86 -13.54 -19.90
CA GLU A 63 12.16 -13.54 -20.58
C GLU A 63 13.34 -13.84 -19.64
N GLY A 64 13.08 -14.02 -18.34
CA GLY A 64 14.10 -14.31 -17.33
C GLY A 64 14.79 -13.06 -16.74
N GLN A 65 14.37 -11.85 -17.12
CA GLN A 65 14.86 -10.62 -16.50
C GLN A 65 14.37 -10.54 -15.05
N ARG A 66 15.29 -10.32 -14.11
CA ARG A 66 14.97 -10.13 -12.70
C ARG A 66 14.80 -8.65 -12.38
N PHE A 67 13.86 -8.37 -11.49
CA PHE A 67 13.63 -7.10 -10.83
C PHE A 67 13.57 -7.33 -9.33
N TYR A 68 14.06 -6.38 -8.54
CA TYR A 68 13.92 -6.39 -7.09
C TYR A 68 12.88 -5.35 -6.66
N ALA A 69 11.74 -5.83 -6.16
CA ALA A 69 10.66 -5.00 -5.65
C ALA A 69 10.94 -4.64 -4.18
N ALA A 70 11.37 -3.40 -3.93
CA ALA A 70 11.78 -2.92 -2.63
C ALA A 70 10.60 -2.47 -1.77
N VAL A 71 10.54 -2.99 -0.55
CA VAL A 71 9.60 -2.62 0.51
C VAL A 71 10.37 -2.40 1.81
N LYS A 72 9.81 -1.63 2.76
CA LYS A 72 10.41 -1.49 4.09
C LYS A 72 10.55 -2.88 4.72
N GLU A 73 11.69 -3.17 5.32
CA GLU A 73 12.03 -4.52 5.80
C GLU A 73 11.01 -5.05 6.82
N ASN A 74 10.52 -4.19 7.72
CA ASN A 74 9.49 -4.56 8.71
C ASN A 74 8.14 -4.92 8.08
N LEU A 75 7.90 -4.54 6.82
CA LEU A 75 6.68 -4.88 6.08
C LEU A 75 6.81 -6.14 5.22
N TYR A 76 8.03 -6.68 5.08
CA TYR A 76 8.33 -7.70 4.08
C TYR A 76 7.45 -8.95 4.17
N GLU A 77 7.15 -9.42 5.38
CA GLU A 77 6.32 -10.63 5.56
C GLU A 77 4.84 -10.38 5.26
N TYR A 78 4.33 -9.14 5.42
CA TYR A 78 2.99 -8.78 4.96
C TYR A 78 2.92 -8.84 3.44
N TYR A 79 3.95 -8.32 2.75
CA TYR A 79 4.05 -8.44 1.29
C TYR A 79 4.20 -9.90 0.83
N ARG A 80 4.96 -10.73 1.55
CA ARG A 80 5.06 -12.17 1.27
C ARG A 80 3.69 -12.84 1.35
N ALA A 81 2.95 -12.61 2.44
CA ALA A 81 1.62 -13.16 2.63
C ALA A 81 0.62 -12.69 1.55
N THR A 82 0.76 -11.45 1.07
CA THR A 82 -0.13 -10.89 0.04
C THR A 82 0.23 -11.34 -1.37
N PHE A 83 1.52 -11.53 -1.70
CA PHE A 83 1.97 -11.65 -3.09
C PHE A 83 2.70 -12.95 -3.45
N ALA A 84 3.13 -13.76 -2.48
CA ALA A 84 3.94 -14.94 -2.77
C ALA A 84 3.26 -15.91 -3.75
N GLY A 85 4.04 -16.38 -4.73
CA GLY A 85 3.58 -17.34 -5.73
C GLY A 85 2.70 -16.73 -6.83
N GLN A 86 2.50 -15.42 -6.85
CA GLN A 86 1.70 -14.74 -7.88
C GLN A 86 2.56 -14.18 -9.00
N SER A 87 1.98 -14.10 -10.19
CA SER A 87 2.49 -13.28 -11.29
C SER A 87 1.80 -11.92 -11.26
N LEU A 88 2.58 -10.84 -11.21
CA LEU A 88 2.09 -9.49 -10.96
C LEU A 88 2.72 -8.51 -11.94
N THR A 89 2.03 -7.39 -12.17
CA THR A 89 2.62 -6.17 -12.76
C THR A 89 2.69 -5.11 -11.68
N LEU A 90 3.88 -4.56 -11.45
CA LEU A 90 4.14 -3.57 -10.42
C LEU A 90 4.69 -2.29 -11.06
N ASN A 91 4.44 -1.16 -10.42
CA ASN A 91 5.03 0.13 -10.79
C ASN A 91 5.66 0.81 -9.57
N GLY A 92 6.79 1.45 -9.80
CA GLY A 92 7.49 2.22 -8.77
C GLY A 92 8.74 2.89 -9.28
N ALA A 93 9.42 3.67 -8.43
CA ALA A 93 10.60 4.40 -8.84
C ALA A 93 11.85 3.52 -8.78
N TYR A 94 12.62 3.50 -9.87
CA TYR A 94 13.96 2.94 -9.88
C TYR A 94 14.86 3.64 -8.87
N GLN A 95 15.59 2.85 -8.08
CA GLN A 95 16.49 3.34 -7.04
C GLN A 95 17.95 3.12 -7.44
N ARG A 96 18.30 1.92 -7.89
CA ARG A 96 19.66 1.48 -8.20
C ARG A 96 19.68 0.14 -8.90
N ALA A 97 20.84 -0.28 -9.37
CA ALA A 97 21.12 -1.67 -9.71
C ALA A 97 21.58 -2.43 -8.45
N ALA A 98 21.17 -3.68 -8.32
CA ALA A 98 21.73 -4.63 -7.37
C ALA A 98 23.10 -5.15 -7.86
N ASP A 99 23.77 -5.96 -7.03
CA ASP A 99 25.11 -6.49 -7.35
C ASP A 99 25.13 -7.39 -8.60
N ASP A 100 24.00 -8.04 -8.91
CA ASP A 100 23.81 -8.85 -10.12
C ASP A 100 23.39 -8.02 -11.35
N GLY A 101 23.34 -6.69 -11.23
CA GLY A 101 22.93 -5.76 -12.27
C GLY A 101 21.40 -5.59 -12.43
N SER A 102 20.59 -6.35 -11.69
CA SER A 102 19.13 -6.24 -11.77
C SER A 102 18.62 -4.92 -11.17
N PRO A 103 17.60 -4.27 -11.75
CA PRO A 103 17.04 -3.04 -11.23
C PRO A 103 16.29 -3.26 -9.90
N VAL A 104 16.55 -2.36 -8.94
CA VAL A 104 15.84 -2.25 -7.66
C VAL A 104 14.80 -1.14 -7.77
N ILE A 105 13.54 -1.48 -7.60
CA ILE A 105 12.39 -0.59 -7.77
C ILE A 105 11.66 -0.43 -6.43
N LYS A 106 11.56 0.80 -5.91
CA LYS A 106 10.69 1.12 -4.77
C LYS A 106 9.25 1.14 -5.26
N ILE A 107 8.54 0.04 -5.06
CA ILE A 107 7.20 -0.19 -5.59
C ILE A 107 6.15 0.68 -4.87
N ARG A 108 5.12 1.10 -5.61
CA ARG A 108 4.02 1.93 -5.09
C ARG A 108 2.64 1.41 -5.45
N THR A 109 2.51 0.78 -6.62
CA THR A 109 1.22 0.28 -7.09
C THR A 109 1.35 -1.08 -7.76
N GLN A 110 0.27 -1.85 -7.68
CA GLN A 110 0.03 -2.97 -8.58
C GLN A 110 -0.81 -2.48 -9.75
N ILE A 111 -0.45 -2.93 -10.95
CA ILE A 111 -1.16 -2.65 -12.18
C ILE A 111 -1.99 -3.86 -12.57
N THR A 112 -3.29 -3.64 -12.79
CA THR A 112 -4.22 -4.62 -13.33
C THR A 112 -5.01 -4.01 -14.50
N PHE A 113 -5.88 -4.79 -15.13
CA PHE A 113 -6.75 -4.31 -16.20
C PHE A 113 -8.19 -4.68 -15.86
N ASP A 114 -9.11 -3.73 -16.02
CA ASP A 114 -10.54 -3.99 -15.84
C ASP A 114 -11.12 -4.83 -16.99
N GLU A 115 -12.40 -5.18 -16.89
CA GLU A 115 -13.11 -5.99 -17.90
C GLU A 115 -13.12 -5.36 -19.31
N LYS A 116 -12.83 -4.05 -19.41
CA LYS A 116 -12.77 -3.30 -20.67
C LYS A 116 -11.32 -3.14 -21.17
N GLY A 117 -10.35 -3.77 -20.49
CA GLY A 117 -8.93 -3.66 -20.80
C GLY A 117 -8.32 -2.31 -20.40
N LYS A 118 -8.99 -1.51 -19.57
CA LYS A 118 -8.44 -0.26 -19.06
C LYS A 118 -7.51 -0.55 -17.89
N LYS A 119 -6.33 0.07 -17.92
CA LYS A 119 -5.36 -0.01 -16.83
C LYS A 119 -5.95 0.54 -15.53
N VAL A 120 -5.83 -0.24 -14.46
CA VAL A 120 -6.17 0.09 -13.08
C VAL A 120 -4.89 0.03 -12.26
N SER A 121 -4.65 1.07 -11.46
CA SER A 121 -3.49 1.16 -10.58
C SER A 121 -3.98 1.18 -9.15
N THR A 122 -3.64 0.14 -8.38
CA THR A 122 -4.05 -0.02 -6.97
C THR A 122 -2.84 0.24 -6.09
N LEU A 123 -2.98 1.08 -5.08
CA LEU A 123 -1.91 1.37 -4.11
C LEU A 123 -1.61 0.13 -3.26
N LEU A 124 -0.35 0.00 -2.82
CA LEU A 124 0.06 -1.18 -2.07
C LEU A 124 -0.57 -1.25 -0.67
N ASP A 125 -0.82 -0.11 -0.02
CA ASP A 125 -1.51 -0.03 1.28
C ASP A 125 -2.90 -0.68 1.22
N GLU A 126 -3.67 -0.42 0.16
CA GLU A 126 -4.98 -1.03 -0.10
C GLU A 126 -4.88 -2.57 -0.22
N LEU A 127 -3.83 -3.05 -0.90
CA LEU A 127 -3.61 -4.49 -1.11
C LEU A 127 -3.17 -5.21 0.18
N LEU A 128 -2.58 -4.50 1.13
CA LEU A 128 -2.17 -5.08 2.41
C LEU A 128 -3.31 -5.16 3.44
N VAL A 129 -4.45 -4.47 3.23
CA VAL A 129 -5.58 -4.47 4.18
C VAL A 129 -5.99 -5.87 4.63
N PRO A 130 -6.16 -6.89 3.76
CA PRO A 130 -6.61 -8.22 4.20
C PRO A 130 -5.64 -8.89 5.18
N VAL A 131 -4.33 -8.83 4.91
CA VAL A 131 -3.33 -9.43 5.80
C VAL A 131 -3.16 -8.63 7.08
N LEU A 132 -3.21 -7.30 7.01
CA LEU A 132 -3.14 -6.44 8.20
C LEU A 132 -4.34 -6.67 9.11
N LYS A 133 -5.54 -6.78 8.54
CA LYS A 133 -6.77 -7.09 9.27
C LYS A 133 -6.71 -8.46 9.96
N ALA A 134 -6.20 -9.47 9.26
CA ALA A 134 -6.03 -10.81 9.83
C ALA A 134 -5.06 -10.82 11.04
N ASN A 135 -4.17 -9.83 11.13
CA ASN A 135 -3.18 -9.69 12.21
C ASN A 135 -3.44 -8.45 13.09
N ALA A 136 -4.65 -7.88 13.04
CA ALA A 136 -4.98 -6.65 13.75
C ALA A 136 -4.71 -6.76 15.26
N ASP A 137 -4.79 -7.97 15.83
CA ASP A 137 -4.56 -8.29 17.23
C ASP A 137 -3.15 -7.97 17.75
N SER A 138 -2.15 -8.22 16.92
CA SER A 138 -0.74 -8.00 17.23
C SER A 138 -0.16 -6.74 16.58
N LEU A 139 -0.95 -6.01 15.80
CA LEU A 139 -0.47 -4.88 15.01
C LEU A 139 -0.09 -3.70 15.91
N ASP A 140 1.15 -3.24 15.77
CA ASP A 140 1.57 -1.99 16.37
C ASP A 140 1.28 -0.80 15.45
N PHE A 141 1.20 0.40 16.04
CA PHE A 141 0.91 1.61 15.29
C PHE A 141 2.08 2.05 14.41
N GLN A 142 3.31 1.63 14.71
CA GLN A 142 4.47 1.90 13.87
C GLN A 142 4.34 1.19 12.52
N THR A 143 3.83 -0.04 12.51
CA THR A 143 3.54 -0.79 11.29
C THR A 143 2.50 -0.09 10.43
N ILE A 144 1.44 0.46 11.03
CA ILE A 144 0.45 1.26 10.29
C ILE A 144 1.07 2.51 9.70
N TYR A 145 1.84 3.26 10.49
CA TYR A 145 2.59 4.41 10.00
C TYR A 145 3.51 4.02 8.84
N ASP A 146 4.18 2.88 8.93
CA ASP A 146 5.10 2.42 7.90
C ASP A 146 4.42 1.97 6.61
N VAL A 147 3.22 1.39 6.71
CA VAL A 147 2.38 1.00 5.56
C VAL A 147 1.92 2.23 4.78
N PHE A 148 1.43 3.26 5.47
CA PHE A 148 0.94 4.47 4.82
C PHE A 148 2.10 5.40 4.39
N ASP A 149 3.20 5.43 5.15
CA ASP A 149 4.41 6.24 4.87
C ASP A 149 4.10 7.74 4.67
N ASP A 150 3.11 8.27 5.41
CA ASP A 150 2.62 9.65 5.29
C ASP A 150 3.05 10.50 6.51
N SER A 151 3.64 11.65 6.21
CA SER A 151 4.01 12.70 7.18
C SER A 151 2.84 13.31 7.96
N ALA A 152 1.61 13.11 7.52
CA ALA A 152 0.38 13.55 8.19
C ALA A 152 -0.02 12.65 9.37
N LEU A 153 0.70 11.55 9.59
CA LEU A 153 0.48 10.62 10.68
C LEU A 153 1.54 10.83 11.78
N THR A 154 1.14 10.65 13.03
CA THR A 154 2.05 10.72 14.18
C THR A 154 1.79 9.55 15.12
N VAL A 155 2.83 8.75 15.38
CA VAL A 155 2.80 7.67 16.38
C VAL A 155 3.36 8.19 17.69
N ALA A 156 2.70 7.86 18.80
CA ALA A 156 3.20 8.18 20.13
C ALA A 156 4.55 7.47 20.40
N ASN A 157 5.46 8.12 21.12
CA ASN A 157 6.78 7.55 21.44
C ASN A 157 6.70 6.20 22.18
N ASP A 158 5.64 5.98 22.95
CA ASP A 158 5.37 4.74 23.68
C ASP A 158 4.54 3.73 22.87
N GLY A 159 4.18 4.05 21.62
CA GLY A 159 3.36 3.22 20.75
C GLY A 159 1.91 3.05 21.23
N SER A 160 1.42 3.91 22.13
CA SER A 160 0.09 3.81 22.73
C SER A 160 -1.04 4.34 21.84
N TYR A 161 -0.74 5.25 20.91
CA TYR A 161 -1.68 5.78 19.94
C TYR A 161 -1.02 6.19 18.62
N ILE A 162 -1.85 6.36 17.59
CA ILE A 162 -1.53 7.02 16.33
C ILE A 162 -2.59 8.07 16.02
N THR A 163 -2.16 9.21 15.48
CA THR A 163 -3.02 10.30 15.04
C THR A 163 -2.88 10.50 13.53
N PHE A 164 -4.01 10.73 12.87
CA PHE A 164 -4.17 11.04 11.45
C PHE A 164 -4.70 12.46 11.37
N ASP A 165 -3.96 13.35 10.70
CA ASP A 165 -4.32 14.77 10.61
C ASP A 165 -4.50 15.18 9.14
N THR A 166 -5.69 15.61 8.77
CA THR A 166 -5.98 16.05 7.38
C THR A 166 -5.43 17.44 7.05
N ASN A 167 -4.91 18.19 8.04
CA ASN A 167 -4.22 19.47 7.88
C ASN A 167 -3.05 19.60 8.88
N PRO A 168 -2.00 18.77 8.76
CA PRO A 168 -0.93 18.66 9.77
C PRO A 168 -0.11 19.93 9.98
N TYR A 169 -0.17 20.87 9.04
CA TYR A 169 0.53 22.16 9.12
C TYR A 169 -0.40 23.32 9.48
N ASN A 170 -1.68 23.05 9.75
CA ASN A 170 -2.72 24.05 10.05
C ASN A 170 -2.76 25.20 9.03
N PHE A 171 -2.52 24.86 7.76
CA PHE A 171 -2.59 25.85 6.70
C PHE A 171 -4.05 26.21 6.47
N LYS A 172 -4.32 27.51 6.47
CA LYS A 172 -5.65 28.03 6.20
C LYS A 172 -6.09 27.63 4.79
N ASP A 173 -7.33 27.15 4.67
CA ASP A 173 -7.96 26.76 3.40
C ASP A 173 -7.18 25.69 2.61
N SER A 174 -6.35 24.88 3.29
CA SER A 174 -5.56 23.81 2.68
C SER A 174 -6.32 22.49 2.64
N PHE A 175 -6.18 21.79 1.52
CA PHE A 175 -6.72 20.46 1.28
C PHE A 175 -5.64 19.47 0.82
N LEU A 176 -4.35 19.84 0.96
CA LEU A 176 -3.22 19.10 0.42
C LEU A 176 -3.15 17.63 0.91
N PHE A 177 -3.56 17.39 2.16
CA PHE A 177 -3.54 16.07 2.79
C PHE A 177 -4.93 15.46 2.95
N THR A 178 -6.00 16.22 2.67
CA THR A 178 -7.37 15.81 3.00
C THR A 178 -7.74 14.48 2.33
N ASP A 179 -7.61 14.37 1.02
CA ASP A 179 -8.07 13.18 0.30
C ASP A 179 -7.25 11.93 0.65
N VAL A 180 -5.92 12.09 0.81
CA VAL A 180 -5.02 10.99 1.16
C VAL A 180 -5.27 10.50 2.58
N VAL A 181 -5.33 11.40 3.56
CA VAL A 181 -5.54 11.03 4.97
C VAL A 181 -6.95 10.50 5.20
N LEU A 182 -7.97 11.01 4.50
CA LEU A 182 -9.33 10.43 4.57
C LEU A 182 -9.37 8.99 4.04
N ARG A 183 -8.66 8.69 2.94
CA ARG A 183 -8.49 7.31 2.46
C ARG A 183 -7.84 6.46 3.53
N GLU A 184 -6.76 6.93 4.13
CA GLU A 184 -5.98 6.18 5.13
C GLU A 184 -6.76 5.95 6.43
N ILE A 185 -7.57 6.92 6.89
CA ILE A 185 -8.52 6.73 7.99
C ILE A 185 -9.51 5.61 7.66
N LYS A 186 -10.04 5.59 6.43
CA LYS A 186 -10.95 4.53 5.98
C LYS A 186 -10.27 3.16 5.98
N LEU A 187 -9.05 3.08 5.46
CA LEU A 187 -8.26 1.84 5.44
C LEU A 187 -7.92 1.39 6.88
N ALA A 188 -7.53 2.30 7.77
CA ALA A 188 -7.26 2.01 9.17
C ALA A 188 -8.51 1.43 9.87
N ASN A 189 -9.69 2.03 9.66
CA ASN A 189 -10.95 1.47 10.16
C ASN A 189 -11.19 0.05 9.65
N GLN A 190 -10.95 -0.22 8.36
CA GLN A 190 -11.07 -1.56 7.79
C GLN A 190 -10.08 -2.57 8.39
N ILE A 191 -8.82 -2.17 8.55
CA ILE A 191 -7.75 -2.98 9.15
C ILE A 191 -8.12 -3.36 10.58
N TYR A 192 -8.60 -2.41 11.37
CA TYR A 192 -9.01 -2.66 12.75
C TYR A 192 -10.40 -3.30 12.87
N GLY A 193 -11.07 -3.60 11.76
CA GLY A 193 -12.39 -4.22 11.76
C GLY A 193 -13.49 -3.34 12.37
N LEU A 194 -13.30 -2.02 12.34
CA LEU A 194 -14.25 -1.05 12.84
C LEU A 194 -15.43 -0.92 11.87
N PRO A 195 -16.64 -0.62 12.38
CA PRO A 195 -17.83 -0.57 11.54
C PRO A 195 -17.85 0.63 10.61
N ASP A 196 -18.46 0.48 9.43
CA ASP A 196 -18.51 1.52 8.39
C ASP A 196 -19.11 2.84 8.89
N TRP A 197 -20.10 2.78 9.78
CA TRP A 197 -20.74 3.98 10.33
C TRP A 197 -19.76 4.90 11.06
N LEU A 198 -18.69 4.37 11.65
CA LEU A 198 -17.69 5.18 12.35
C LEU A 198 -17.00 6.14 11.39
N TYR A 199 -16.64 5.66 10.20
CA TYR A 199 -16.04 6.51 9.16
C TYR A 199 -17.01 7.59 8.70
N GLU A 200 -18.28 7.23 8.46
CA GLU A 200 -19.31 8.18 8.04
C GLU A 200 -19.56 9.27 9.10
N GLU A 201 -19.51 8.93 10.40
CA GLU A 201 -19.56 9.92 11.48
C GLU A 201 -18.33 10.83 11.49
N MET A 202 -17.12 10.28 11.32
CA MET A 202 -15.89 11.08 11.25
C MET A 202 -15.94 12.14 10.15
N VAL A 203 -16.31 11.75 8.92
CA VAL A 203 -16.33 12.67 7.77
C VAL A 203 -17.51 13.64 7.75
N SER A 204 -18.55 13.36 8.53
CA SER A 204 -19.71 14.25 8.69
C SER A 204 -19.62 15.19 9.90
N THR A 205 -18.59 15.02 10.74
CA THR A 205 -18.39 15.80 11.97
C THR A 205 -18.20 17.29 11.66
N LYS A 206 -18.94 18.14 12.36
CA LYS A 206 -18.87 19.60 12.24
C LYS A 206 -18.11 20.17 13.42
N ALA A 207 -17.61 21.40 13.23
CA ALA A 207 -16.84 22.10 14.26
C ALA A 207 -17.62 22.31 15.56
N LEU A 208 -18.95 22.45 15.47
CA LEU A 208 -19.83 22.66 16.62
C LEU A 208 -20.09 21.37 17.42
N ASP A 209 -19.83 20.19 16.85
CA ASP A 209 -20.07 18.92 17.53
C ASP A 209 -18.99 18.68 18.61
N GLY A 210 -17.83 19.33 18.47
CA GLY A 210 -16.69 19.20 19.38
C GLY A 210 -15.98 17.86 19.21
N ARG A 211 -15.22 17.48 20.24
CA ARG A 211 -14.49 16.20 20.25
C ARG A 211 -15.46 15.04 20.45
N GLN A 212 -15.43 14.11 19.50
CA GLN A 212 -16.16 12.85 19.54
C GLN A 212 -15.27 11.72 20.06
N LYS A 213 -15.91 10.66 20.55
CA LYS A 213 -15.23 9.49 21.11
C LYS A 213 -16.11 8.26 20.94
N GLU A 214 -15.50 7.17 20.50
CA GLU A 214 -16.08 5.82 20.50
C GLU A 214 -15.09 4.83 21.13
N SER A 215 -15.59 3.80 21.81
CA SER A 215 -14.76 2.79 22.46
C SER A 215 -15.16 1.39 22.03
N PHE A 216 -14.24 0.72 21.36
CA PHE A 216 -14.32 -0.69 20.98
C PHE A 216 -13.53 -1.54 21.97
N ASP A 217 -13.56 -2.86 21.84
CA ASP A 217 -12.86 -3.76 22.78
C ASP A 217 -11.37 -3.43 22.90
N ARG A 218 -10.70 -3.20 21.77
CA ARG A 218 -9.24 -3.06 21.70
C ARG A 218 -8.75 -1.63 21.54
N LEU A 219 -9.62 -0.74 21.05
CA LEU A 219 -9.27 0.62 20.68
C LEU A 219 -10.30 1.60 21.22
N THR A 220 -9.81 2.72 21.72
CA THR A 220 -10.58 3.96 21.83
C THR A 220 -10.26 4.80 20.60
N VAL A 221 -11.28 5.26 19.88
CA VAL A 221 -11.12 6.20 18.77
C VAL A 221 -11.68 7.55 19.18
N THR A 222 -10.91 8.61 19.01
CA THR A 222 -11.36 9.99 19.24
C THR A 222 -11.12 10.82 18.01
N TRP A 223 -12.05 11.69 17.65
CA TRP A 223 -11.86 12.59 16.52
C TRP A 223 -12.43 13.97 16.80
N THR A 224 -11.90 14.96 16.10
CA THR A 224 -12.39 16.35 16.15
C THR A 224 -12.21 16.97 14.78
N TYR A 225 -13.10 17.87 14.42
CA TYR A 225 -12.98 18.66 13.20
C TYR A 225 -13.00 20.14 13.52
N SER A 226 -12.15 20.93 12.85
CA SER A 226 -12.31 22.37 12.78
C SER A 226 -11.94 22.92 11.40
N PRO A 227 -12.48 24.06 10.96
CA PRO A 227 -12.12 24.65 9.68
C PRO A 227 -10.63 25.06 9.58
N ASN A 228 -9.97 25.26 10.73
CA ASN A 228 -8.58 25.70 10.78
C ASN A 228 -7.59 24.54 10.81
N THR A 229 -8.00 23.40 11.39
CA THR A 229 -7.13 22.25 11.66
C THR A 229 -7.55 21.00 10.90
N GLY A 230 -8.63 21.04 10.11
CA GLY A 230 -9.18 19.85 9.48
C GLY A 230 -9.75 18.84 10.49
N LEU A 231 -9.93 17.61 10.02
CA LEU A 231 -10.24 16.43 10.81
C LEU A 231 -8.94 15.83 11.38
N GLU A 232 -8.92 15.62 12.70
CA GLU A 232 -7.89 14.89 13.44
C GLU A 232 -8.53 13.64 14.03
N VAL A 233 -8.02 12.45 13.70
CA VAL A 233 -8.48 11.16 14.23
C VAL A 233 -7.36 10.49 15.00
N THR A 234 -7.62 10.05 16.22
CA THR A 234 -6.66 9.32 17.06
C THR A 234 -7.20 7.93 17.40
N TYR A 235 -6.41 6.91 17.08
CA TYR A 235 -6.63 5.52 17.52
C TYR A 235 -5.70 5.24 18.69
N ARG A 236 -6.26 4.85 19.84
CA ARG A 236 -5.49 4.54 21.05
C ARG A 236 -5.79 3.13 21.53
N LYS A 237 -4.78 2.37 21.89
CA LYS A 237 -4.94 1.05 22.53
C LYS A 237 -5.71 1.18 23.84
N ASN A 238 -6.66 0.30 24.07
CA ASN A 238 -7.20 0.10 25.41
C ASN A 238 -6.19 -0.71 26.22
N ASN A 239 -5.98 -0.30 27.48
CA ASN A 239 -5.17 -1.06 28.43
C ASN A 239 -5.97 -2.22 29.03
#